data_AF-A0A3C0TMS6-F1
#
_entry.id   AF-A0A3C0TMS6-F1
#
_cell.length_a   1.000
_cell.length_b   1.000
_cell.length_c   1.000
_cell.angle_alpha   90.00
_cell.angle_beta   90.00
_cell.angle_gamma   90.00
#
_symmetry.space_group_name_H-M   'P 1'
#
loop_
_entity.id
_entity.type
_entity.pdbx_description
1 polymer ?
#
loop_
_entity_poly.entity_id
_entity_poly.type
_entity_poly.pdbx_seq_one_letter_code
_entity_poly.pdbx_strand_id
1 'polypeptide(L)'
;MIILKALTIIKVVISGVVLVVLAYYLIMLGLEPLSDKHPDIHDALLPWVNVTILLLYVIGGFVAGALSKQYFIIVGLAAGLFSTLLVYQLFTNGGNVFEIVLDFILCVVLGGIGGGLSLLLFKSRAAKGL
;
A
#
# COMPACT_ATOMS: atom_id res chain seq x y z
N MET A 1 5.42 -9.97 27.85
CA MET A 1 4.82 -10.69 26.69
C MET A 1 4.06 -9.76 25.74
N ILE A 2 3.29 -8.77 26.22
CA ILE A 2 2.52 -7.82 25.39
C ILE A 2 3.43 -6.97 24.47
N ILE A 3 4.53 -6.45 25.01
CA ILE A 3 5.49 -5.60 24.29
C ILE A 3 6.07 -6.32 23.06
N LEU A 4 6.39 -7.62 23.19
CA LEU A 4 6.96 -8.42 22.09
C LEU A 4 5.95 -8.61 20.93
N LYS A 5 4.66 -8.78 21.27
CA LYS A 5 3.59 -8.86 20.27
C LYS A 5 3.40 -7.54 19.54
N ALA A 6 3.40 -6.42 20.27
CA ALA A 6 3.30 -5.09 19.68
C ALA A 6 4.47 -4.79 18.73
N LEU A 7 5.71 -5.11 19.14
CA LEU A 7 6.89 -4.96 18.28
C LEU A 7 6.80 -5.78 16.99
N THR A 8 6.22 -6.98 17.06
CA THR A 8 6.03 -7.83 15.87
C THR A 8 5.04 -7.19 14.90
N ILE A 9 3.91 -6.68 15.40
CA ILE A 9 2.90 -5.98 14.58
C ILE A 9 3.51 -4.75 13.90
N ILE A 10 4.26 -3.94 14.66
CA ILE A 10 4.93 -2.74 14.14
C ILE A 10 5.90 -3.10 13.01
N LYS A 11 6.76 -4.11 13.21
CA LYS A 11 7.71 -4.56 12.16
C LYS A 11 7.00 -5.00 10.89
N VAL A 12 5.86 -5.67 11.02
CA VAL A 12 5.07 -6.14 9.88
C VAL A 12 4.45 -4.99 9.11
N VAL A 13 3.86 -4.01 9.82
CA VAL A 13 3.34 -2.77 9.20
C VAL A 13 4.46 -2.04 8.46
N ILE A 14 5.61 -1.84 9.12
CA ILE A 14 6.78 -1.18 8.50
C ILE A 14 7.20 -1.91 7.23
N SER A 15 7.24 -3.25 7.24
CA SER A 15 7.64 -4.04 6.07
C SER A 15 6.69 -3.84 4.88
N GLY A 16 5.38 -3.82 5.12
CA GLY A 16 4.38 -3.54 4.09
C GLY A 16 4.50 -2.11 3.55
N VAL A 17 4.70 -1.13 4.44
CA VAL A 17 4.86 0.27 4.08
C VAL A 17 6.12 0.50 3.23
N VAL A 18 7.25 -0.06 3.65
CA VAL A 18 8.52 0.05 2.91
C VAL A 18 8.39 -0.52 1.50
N LEU A 19 7.69 -1.65 1.36
CA LEU A 19 7.43 -2.26 0.05
C LEU A 19 6.64 -1.33 -0.88
N VAL A 20 5.57 -0.71 -0.37
CA VAL A 20 4.74 0.22 -1.15
C VAL A 20 5.53 1.46 -1.54
N VAL A 21 6.24 2.06 -0.58
CA VAL A 21 7.02 3.29 -0.82
C VAL A 21 8.16 3.05 -1.82
N LEU A 22 8.89 1.93 -1.70
CA LEU A 22 9.94 1.56 -2.65
C LEU A 22 9.38 1.32 -4.05
N ALA A 23 8.26 0.59 -4.15
CA ALA A 23 7.64 0.32 -5.45
C ALA A 23 7.12 1.61 -6.10
N TYR A 24 6.49 2.50 -5.32
CA TYR A 24 6.05 3.82 -5.78
C TYR A 24 7.23 4.64 -6.32
N TYR A 25 8.33 4.69 -5.56
CA TYR A 25 9.54 5.40 -5.96
C TYR A 25 10.14 4.87 -7.27
N LEU A 26 10.21 3.56 -7.45
CA LEU A 26 10.71 2.94 -8.69
C LEU A 26 9.83 3.27 -9.89
N ILE A 27 8.51 3.32 -9.71
CA ILE A 27 7.58 3.71 -10.78
C ILE A 27 7.78 5.18 -11.16
N MET A 28 7.91 6.08 -10.17
CA MET A 28 8.11 7.51 -10.44
C MET A 28 9.45 7.79 -11.12
N LEU A 29 10.53 7.11 -10.70
CA LEU A 29 11.83 7.21 -11.39
C LEU A 29 11.77 6.80 -12.87
N GLY A 30 10.91 5.85 -13.21
CA GLY A 30 10.70 5.43 -14.60
C GLY A 30 9.83 6.38 -15.41
N LEU A 31 8.87 7.05 -14.76
CA LEU A 31 7.91 7.94 -15.41
C LEU A 31 8.46 9.35 -15.63
N GLU A 32 9.19 9.90 -14.66
CA GLU A 32 9.67 11.29 -14.67
C GLU A 32 10.46 11.67 -15.93
N PRO A 33 11.40 10.84 -16.46
CA PRO A 33 12.14 11.18 -17.68
C PRO A 33 11.26 11.25 -18.94
N LEU A 34 10.08 10.64 -18.93
CA LEU A 34 9.15 10.64 -20.06
C LEU A 34 8.37 11.95 -20.15
N SER A 35 8.17 12.65 -19.02
CA SER A 35 7.48 13.95 -18.99
C SER A 35 8.14 14.97 -19.94
N ASP A 36 9.48 15.02 -19.94
CA ASP A 36 10.22 16.02 -20.73
C ASP A 36 10.53 15.54 -22.15
N LYS A 37 10.75 14.24 -22.34
CA LYS A 37 11.22 13.68 -23.63
C LYS A 37 10.09 13.25 -24.55
N HIS A 38 8.98 12.75 -24.00
CA HIS A 38 7.86 12.19 -24.74
C HIS A 38 6.53 12.44 -24.01
N PRO A 39 6.03 13.69 -23.97
CA PRO A 39 4.85 14.07 -23.18
C PRO A 39 3.60 13.30 -23.58
N ASP A 40 3.40 13.02 -24.88
CA ASP A 40 2.24 12.26 -25.36
C ASP A 40 2.21 10.82 -24.80
N ILE A 41 3.38 10.21 -24.62
CA ILE A 41 3.52 8.85 -24.05
C ILE A 41 3.33 8.91 -22.53
N HIS A 42 3.88 9.93 -21.88
CA HIS A 42 3.72 10.16 -20.45
C HIS A 42 2.23 10.27 -20.08
N ASP A 43 1.47 11.10 -20.79
CA ASP A 43 0.05 11.32 -20.53
C ASP A 43 -0.79 10.07 -20.81
N ALA A 44 -0.42 9.28 -21.83
CA ALA A 44 -1.06 8.00 -22.11
C ALA A 44 -0.79 6.94 -21.01
N LEU A 45 0.37 7.00 -20.34
CA LEU A 45 0.77 6.06 -19.29
C LEU A 45 0.28 6.47 -17.89
N LEU A 46 0.02 7.75 -17.65
CA LEU A 46 -0.39 8.27 -16.35
C LEU A 46 -1.56 7.50 -15.69
N PRO A 47 -2.66 7.20 -16.42
CA PRO A 47 -3.77 6.44 -15.85
C PRO A 47 -3.37 5.03 -15.42
N TRP A 48 -2.50 4.37 -16.19
CA TRP A 48 -2.01 3.02 -15.89
C TRP A 48 -1.07 3.02 -14.69
N VAL A 49 -0.24 4.06 -14.56
CA VAL A 49 0.60 4.27 -13.39
C VAL A 49 -0.27 4.45 -12.14
N ASN A 50 -1.32 5.27 -12.21
CA ASN A 50 -2.26 5.46 -11.10
C ASN A 50 -2.93 4.14 -10.68
N VAL A 51 -3.42 3.34 -11.64
CA VAL A 51 -3.99 2.02 -11.36
C VAL A 51 -2.96 1.09 -10.69
N THR A 52 -1.72 1.11 -11.19
CA THR A 52 -0.62 0.31 -10.62
C THR A 52 -0.32 0.72 -9.18
N ILE A 53 -0.30 2.02 -8.90
CA ILE A 53 -0.10 2.57 -7.56
C ILE A 53 -1.24 2.11 -6.62
N LEU A 54 -2.49 2.18 -7.05
CA LEU A 54 -3.63 1.69 -6.24
C LEU A 54 -3.51 0.19 -5.93
N LEU A 55 -3.05 -0.62 -6.90
CA LEU A 55 -2.79 -2.04 -6.68
C LEU A 55 -1.66 -2.29 -5.67
N LEU A 56 -0.63 -1.45 -5.64
CA LEU A 56 0.45 -1.56 -4.64
C LEU A 56 -0.09 -1.42 -3.22
N TYR A 57 -1.08 -0.56 -2.96
CA TYR A 57 -1.69 -0.46 -1.62
C TYR A 57 -2.42 -1.75 -1.22
N VAL A 58 -3.10 -2.41 -2.16
CA VAL A 58 -3.72 -3.73 -1.93
C VAL A 58 -2.65 -4.77 -1.64
N ILE A 59 -1.56 -4.80 -2.41
CA ILE A 59 -0.45 -5.74 -2.21
C ILE A 59 0.25 -5.49 -0.88
N GLY A 60 0.52 -4.24 -0.53
CA GLY A 60 1.13 -3.85 0.75
C GLY A 60 0.25 -4.28 1.93
N GLY A 61 -1.06 -4.02 1.85
CA GLY A 61 -2.03 -4.48 2.84
C GLY A 61 -2.12 -6.01 2.94
N PHE A 62 -2.03 -6.70 1.80
CA PHE A 62 -2.00 -8.16 1.75
C PHE A 62 -0.74 -8.75 2.40
N VAL A 63 0.44 -8.24 2.06
CA VAL A 63 1.72 -8.71 2.61
C VAL A 63 1.75 -8.45 4.12
N ALA A 64 1.36 -7.26 4.56
CA ALA A 64 1.31 -6.92 5.98
C ALA A 64 0.30 -7.80 6.72
N GLY A 65 -0.89 -8.01 6.16
CA GLY A 65 -1.91 -8.90 6.72
C GLY A 65 -1.41 -10.35 6.85
N ALA A 66 -0.83 -10.89 5.79
CA ALA A 66 -0.30 -12.26 5.74
C ALA A 66 0.78 -12.51 6.80
N LEU A 67 1.69 -11.54 6.98
CA LEU A 67 2.78 -11.62 7.97
C LEU A 67 2.28 -11.49 9.41
N SER A 68 1.15 -10.81 9.65
CA SER A 68 0.57 -10.62 10.99
C SER A 68 -0.01 -11.91 11.57
N LYS A 69 -0.57 -12.80 10.72
CA LYS A 69 -1.24 -14.08 11.07
C LYS A 69 -2.47 -13.99 12.00
N GLN A 70 -2.62 -12.92 12.79
CA GLN A 70 -3.68 -12.73 13.77
C GLN A 70 -4.53 -11.49 13.48
N TYR A 71 -3.91 -10.41 13.01
CA TYR A 71 -4.56 -9.11 12.84
C TYR A 71 -4.58 -8.66 11.38
N PHE A 72 -5.03 -9.53 10.48
CA PHE A 72 -4.96 -9.34 9.01
C PHE A 72 -5.53 -8.01 8.52
N ILE A 73 -6.79 -7.70 8.87
CA ILE A 73 -7.48 -6.49 8.40
C ILE A 73 -6.90 -5.24 9.05
N ILE A 74 -6.70 -5.25 10.37
CA ILE A 74 -6.18 -4.08 11.11
C ILE A 74 -4.78 -3.71 10.64
N VAL A 75 -3.91 -4.71 10.43
CA VAL A 75 -2.56 -4.49 9.91
C VAL A 75 -2.58 -4.05 8.46
N GLY A 76 -3.49 -4.57 7.63
CA GLY A 76 -3.67 -4.10 6.26
C GLY A 76 -4.13 -2.64 6.17
N LEU A 77 -5.12 -2.25 6.99
CA LEU A 77 -5.58 -0.87 7.11
C LEU A 77 -4.45 0.07 7.57
N ALA A 78 -3.70 -0.34 8.60
CA ALA A 78 -2.57 0.43 9.10
C ALA A 78 -1.47 0.59 8.04
N ALA A 79 -1.14 -0.48 7.31
CA ALA A 79 -0.16 -0.40 6.22
C ALA A 79 -0.63 0.55 5.11
N GLY A 80 -1.90 0.51 4.70
CA GLY A 80 -2.46 1.47 3.74
C GLY A 80 -2.37 2.92 4.23
N LEU A 81 -2.78 3.16 5.48
CA LEU A 81 -2.72 4.47 6.13
C LEU A 81 -1.29 5.05 6.13
N PHE A 82 -0.33 4.31 6.69
CA PHE A 82 1.05 4.76 6.83
C PHE A 82 1.77 4.91 5.49
N SER A 83 1.50 4.02 4.53
CA SER A 83 2.06 4.14 3.18
C SER A 83 1.60 5.42 2.52
N THR A 84 0.31 5.75 2.63
CA THR A 84 -0.26 6.95 2.02
C THR A 84 0.31 8.21 2.66
N LEU A 85 0.44 8.26 3.99
CA LEU A 85 1.08 9.38 4.69
C LEU A 85 2.51 9.62 4.20
N LEU A 86 3.30 8.56 4.10
CA LEU A 86 4.69 8.67 3.67
C LEU A 86 4.81 9.07 2.21
N VAL A 87 3.99 8.52 1.32
CA VAL A 87 3.99 8.89 -0.09
C VAL A 87 3.64 10.37 -0.25
N TYR A 88 2.62 10.86 0.45
CA TYR A 88 2.27 12.28 0.43
C TYR A 88 3.39 13.17 0.97
N GLN A 89 3.98 12.82 2.12
CA GLN A 89 5.06 13.62 2.71
C GLN A 89 6.33 13.67 1.86
N LEU A 90 6.66 12.57 1.17
CA LEU A 90 7.92 12.45 0.44
C LEU A 90 7.81 12.93 -1.02
N PHE A 91 6.65 12.79 -1.65
CA PHE A 91 6.52 12.93 -3.10
C PHE A 91 5.45 13.94 -3.55
N THR A 92 4.60 14.46 -2.65
CA THR A 92 3.51 15.35 -3.05
C THR A 92 3.63 16.72 -2.37
N ASN A 93 3.97 17.75 -3.15
CA ASN A 93 4.11 19.13 -2.67
C ASN A 93 2.90 20.00 -3.07
N GLY A 94 1.75 19.79 -2.41
CA GLY A 94 0.60 20.70 -2.53
C GLY A 94 -0.49 20.22 -3.48
N GLY A 95 -1.32 19.30 -3.00
CA GLY A 95 -2.62 18.96 -3.59
C GLY A 95 -3.77 19.67 -2.90
N ASN A 96 -4.95 19.65 -3.52
CA ASN A 96 -6.17 20.12 -2.87
C ASN A 96 -6.49 19.23 -1.65
N VAL A 97 -6.75 19.84 -0.48
CA VAL A 97 -7.03 19.11 0.77
C VAL A 97 -8.12 18.07 0.58
N PHE A 98 -9.14 18.36 -0.23
CA PHE A 98 -10.21 17.42 -0.53
C PHE A 98 -9.73 16.15 -1.27
N GLU A 99 -8.84 16.32 -2.25
CA GLU A 99 -8.26 15.20 -3.02
C GLU A 99 -7.36 14.35 -2.13
N ILE A 100 -6.54 14.99 -1.27
CA ILE A 100 -5.69 14.31 -0.30
C ILE A 100 -6.52 13.42 0.63
N VAL A 101 -7.64 13.94 1.14
CA VAL A 101 -8.52 13.18 2.04
C VAL A 101 -9.18 12.00 1.32
N LEU A 102 -9.62 12.20 0.07
CA LEU A 102 -10.20 11.12 -0.73
C LEU A 102 -9.20 10.01 -1.02
N ASP A 103 -7.99 10.36 -1.46
CA ASP A 103 -6.91 9.40 -1.72
C ASP A 103 -6.51 8.66 -0.46
N PHE A 104 -6.52 9.35 0.69
CA PHE A 104 -6.29 8.74 1.99
C PHE A 104 -7.32 7.66 2.32
N ILE A 105 -8.61 7.98 2.20
CA ILE A 105 -9.70 7.02 2.46
C ILE A 105 -9.59 5.84 1.49
N LEU A 106 -9.36 6.13 0.20
CA LEU A 106 -9.23 5.10 -0.83
C LEU A 106 -8.09 4.14 -0.52
N CYS A 107 -6.89 4.64 -0.21
CA CYS A 107 -5.72 3.82 0.07
C CYS A 107 -5.86 3.02 1.38
N VAL A 108 -6.52 3.58 2.40
CA VAL A 108 -6.88 2.84 3.62
C VAL A 108 -7.81 1.68 3.29
N VAL A 109 -8.88 1.93 2.54
CA VAL A 109 -9.83 0.88 2.12
C VAL A 109 -9.12 -0.21 1.31
N LEU A 110 -8.26 0.17 0.36
CA LEU A 110 -7.46 -0.77 -0.44
C LEU A 110 -6.50 -1.60 0.42
N GLY A 111 -5.82 -0.99 1.40
CA GLY A 111 -5.00 -1.71 2.37
C GLY A 111 -5.82 -2.69 3.20
N GLY A 112 -7.03 -2.31 3.61
CA GLY A 112 -8.00 -3.17 4.29
C GLY A 112 -8.46 -4.34 3.42
N ILE A 113 -8.74 -4.12 2.14
CA ILE A 113 -9.07 -5.16 1.16
C ILE A 113 -7.91 -6.15 1.03
N GLY A 114 -6.68 -5.66 0.89
CA GLY A 114 -5.47 -6.49 0.88
C GLY A 114 -5.38 -7.37 2.14
N GLY A 115 -5.59 -6.77 3.31
CA GLY A 115 -5.68 -7.47 4.59
C GLY A 115 -6.80 -8.53 4.61
N GLY A 116 -7.98 -8.20 4.11
CA GLY A 116 -9.11 -9.14 3.99
C GLY A 116 -8.82 -10.33 3.07
N LEU A 117 -8.18 -10.10 1.92
CA LEU A 117 -7.75 -11.17 1.01
C LEU A 117 -6.75 -12.12 1.68
N SER A 118 -5.82 -11.58 2.47
CA SER A 118 -4.89 -12.40 3.24
C SER A 118 -5.64 -13.28 4.26
N LEU A 119 -6.61 -12.74 4.98
CA LEU A 119 -7.44 -13.53 5.90
C LEU A 119 -8.14 -14.68 5.18
N LEU A 120 -8.78 -14.44 4.04
CA LEU A 120 -9.50 -15.48 3.28
C LEU A 120 -8.56 -16.60 2.82
N LEU A 121 -7.37 -16.25 2.34
CA LEU A 121 -6.38 -17.23 1.86
C LEU A 121 -5.78 -18.06 3.00
N PHE A 122 -5.49 -17.46 4.16
CA PHE A 122 -4.90 -18.20 5.28
C PHE A 122 -5.93 -18.98 6.09
N LYS A 123 -7.16 -18.47 6.23
CA LYS A 123 -8.26 -19.20 6.89
C LYS A 123 -8.72 -20.41 6.04
N SER A 124 -8.72 -20.28 4.71
CA SER A 124 -9.02 -21.41 3.82
C SER A 124 -7.95 -22.50 3.81
N ARG A 125 -6.67 -22.16 4.04
CA ARG A 125 -5.59 -23.14 4.22
C ARG A 125 -5.72 -23.90 5.54
N ALA A 126 -5.98 -23.19 6.64
CA ALA A 126 -6.23 -23.82 7.94
C ALA A 126 -7.44 -24.78 7.88
N ALA A 127 -8.49 -24.43 7.14
CA ALA A 127 -9.66 -25.29 6.93
C ALA A 127 -9.37 -26.54 6.05
N LYS A 128 -8.31 -26.50 5.24
CA LYS A 128 -7.87 -27.61 4.39
C LYS A 128 -6.82 -28.51 5.04
N GLY A 129 -6.45 -28.26 6.29
CA GLY A 129 -5.44 -29.06 7.02
C GLY A 129 -4.03 -28.98 6.43
N LEU A 130 -3.73 -27.90 5.69
CA LEU A 130 -2.42 -27.59 5.12
C LEU A 130 -1.60 -26.68 6.05
#